data_AF-A0A3D3MP21-F1
#
_entry.id   AF-A0A3D3MP21-F1
#
_cell.length_a   1.000
_cell.length_b   1.000
_cell.length_c   1.000
_cell.angle_alpha   90.00
_cell.angle_beta   90.00
_cell.angle_gamma   90.00
#
_symmetry.space_group_name_H-M   'P 1'
#
loop_
_entity.id
_entity.type
_entity.pdbx_description
1 polymer ?
#
loop_
_entity_poly.entity_id
_entity_poly.type
_entity_poly.pdbx_seq_one_letter_code
_entity_poly.pdbx_strand_id
1 'polypeptide(L)'
;MNRLLESVKSNQLNKYLLFAVYFIVNLLFLTKYGIRQSFVPLSVLVAAFFVANLFLFSFGKWPPLKKIWTVKLVYILIVCISIAYIALCHVMKDPYKMNIDRWQTLEFSLEYWFKGKYIYDTPNFMGNLSSYLPGQLLLSSVFYFLGNVGYLQVGAFLLFSYTIMLEFKSNLVRFTAILMLGVSLAYIYDVVCKSDFISSFIAVAAFMLFWSSRFRQDYFQKPILLGICVGVLCLTRSVVIIPLIIFLLRPFWNTGWEKKIKFGFSFLLTVSLLLATVLLPAKNLDHLKQYNPLTLQGQSNKLVMLFFIVLAIIASFYAKKIETVFYFSAYISFLVMVSFLGEQYFTLGVSYQNNFFSTTYLAACLPFSIIGYCYTKQKIVG
;
A
#
# COMPACT_ATOMS: atom_id res chain seq x y z
N MET A 1 3.59 21.09 -22.14
CA MET A 1 3.06 19.72 -21.94
C MET A 1 4.00 18.62 -22.48
N ASN A 2 4.48 18.71 -23.73
CA ASN A 2 5.43 17.73 -24.30
C ASN A 2 6.75 17.58 -23.53
N ARG A 3 7.36 18.69 -23.05
CA ARG A 3 8.59 18.64 -22.23
C ARG A 3 8.41 17.94 -20.86
N LEU A 4 7.26 18.11 -20.20
CA LEU A 4 6.94 17.40 -18.95
C LEU A 4 6.75 15.90 -19.20
N LEU A 5 6.12 15.53 -20.31
CA LEU A 5 5.92 14.13 -20.73
C LEU A 5 7.22 13.45 -21.19
N GLU A 6 8.14 14.19 -21.82
CA GLU A 6 9.51 13.71 -22.12
C GLU A 6 10.34 13.54 -20.85
N SER A 7 10.17 14.43 -19.88
CA SER A 7 10.82 14.35 -18.58
C SER A 7 10.38 13.11 -17.78
N VAL A 8 9.11 12.74 -17.83
CA VAL A 8 8.60 11.47 -17.26
C VAL A 8 9.09 10.24 -18.04
N LYS A 9 9.54 10.38 -19.29
CA LYS A 9 10.26 9.31 -20.00
C LYS A 9 11.74 9.22 -19.61
N SER A 10 12.31 10.27 -19.02
CA SER A 10 13.69 10.25 -18.51
C SER A 10 13.78 9.39 -17.26
N ASN A 11 14.48 8.26 -17.39
CA ASN A 11 14.71 7.33 -16.29
C ASN A 11 15.46 7.95 -15.11
N GLN A 12 16.26 9.01 -15.35
CA GLN A 12 16.99 9.71 -14.29
C GLN A 12 16.08 10.57 -13.42
N LEU A 13 15.15 11.35 -14.00
CA LEU A 13 14.25 12.16 -13.17
C LEU A 13 13.37 11.26 -12.30
N ASN A 14 12.77 10.21 -12.87
CA ASN A 14 11.95 9.27 -12.11
C ASN A 14 12.71 8.62 -10.96
N LYS A 15 14.00 8.29 -11.17
CA LYS A 15 14.85 7.74 -10.11
C LYS A 15 14.94 8.68 -8.90
N TYR A 16 15.14 9.98 -9.13
CA TYR A 16 15.19 10.97 -8.06
C TYR A 16 13.82 11.18 -7.41
N LEU A 17 12.76 11.33 -8.21
CA LEU A 17 11.40 11.56 -7.69
C LEU A 17 10.87 10.40 -6.86
N LEU A 18 11.02 9.16 -7.33
CA LEU A 18 10.54 7.96 -6.62
C LEU A 18 11.31 7.75 -5.31
N PHE A 19 12.62 8.00 -5.33
CA PHE A 19 13.41 7.97 -4.10
C PHE A 19 13.05 9.10 -3.14
N ALA A 20 12.76 10.31 -3.65
CA ALA A 20 12.30 11.42 -2.83
C ALA A 20 10.96 11.11 -2.17
N VAL A 21 10.01 10.48 -2.88
CA VAL A 21 8.75 10.00 -2.29
C VAL A 21 9.03 9.02 -1.14
N TYR A 22 9.84 7.98 -1.38
CA TYR A 22 10.24 7.03 -0.32
C TYR A 22 10.89 7.75 0.87
N PHE A 23 11.82 8.66 0.60
CA PHE A 23 12.56 9.40 1.61
C PHE A 23 11.64 10.29 2.47
N ILE A 24 10.76 11.08 1.84
CA ILE A 24 9.83 11.98 2.52
C ILE A 24 8.88 11.20 3.42
N VAL A 25 8.30 10.09 2.92
CA VAL A 25 7.41 9.26 3.71
C VAL A 25 8.11 8.76 4.97
N ASN A 26 9.31 8.18 4.83
CA ASN A 26 10.03 7.64 5.99
C ASN A 26 10.54 8.74 6.93
N LEU A 27 10.94 9.91 6.42
CA LEU A 27 11.33 11.05 7.23
C LEU A 27 10.16 11.54 8.10
N LEU A 28 8.95 11.60 7.55
CA LEU A 28 7.76 12.00 8.31
C LEU A 28 7.41 11.01 9.43
N PHE A 29 7.61 9.71 9.21
CA PHE A 29 7.47 8.73 10.29
C PHE A 29 8.56 8.91 11.36
N LEU A 30 9.80 9.19 10.94
CA LEU A 30 10.88 9.49 11.87
C LEU A 30 10.59 10.71 12.73
N THR A 31 10.12 11.81 12.13
CA THR A 31 9.82 13.02 12.90
C THR A 31 8.65 12.81 13.83
N LYS A 32 7.55 12.21 13.35
CA LYS A 32 6.35 11.96 14.17
C LYS A 32 6.61 11.05 15.37
N TYR A 33 7.31 9.95 15.17
CA TYR A 33 7.49 8.94 16.22
C TYR A 33 8.83 9.08 16.95
N GLY A 34 9.86 9.62 16.30
CA GLY A 34 11.16 9.88 16.92
C GLY A 34 11.12 10.98 17.98
N ILE A 35 10.17 11.92 17.92
CA ILE A 35 9.93 12.90 19.00
C ILE A 35 9.36 12.25 20.27
N ARG A 36 8.71 11.09 20.15
CA ARG A 36 8.03 10.43 21.29
C ARG A 36 8.98 9.69 22.24
N GLN A 37 10.24 9.52 21.85
CA GLN A 37 11.26 8.86 22.67
C GLN A 37 12.25 9.90 23.20
N SER A 38 12.80 9.66 24.39
CA SER A 38 13.75 10.54 25.08
C SER A 38 15.20 10.01 25.10
N PHE A 39 15.44 8.82 24.54
CA PHE A 39 16.74 8.14 24.62
C PHE A 39 17.80 8.75 23.69
N VAL A 40 17.40 9.16 22.48
CA VAL A 40 18.30 9.69 21.45
C VAL A 40 17.76 11.03 20.95
N PRO A 41 18.57 12.10 20.87
CA PRO A 41 18.10 13.36 20.30
C PRO A 41 17.58 13.19 18.87
N LEU A 42 16.45 13.83 18.55
CA LEU A 42 15.85 13.76 17.22
C LEU A 42 16.83 14.19 16.12
N SER A 43 17.68 15.18 16.38
CA SER A 43 18.70 15.65 15.44
C SER A 43 19.68 14.55 15.04
N VAL A 44 20.10 13.71 15.99
CA VAL A 44 21.00 12.56 15.76
C VAL A 44 20.28 11.50 14.92
N LEU A 45 19.02 11.21 15.24
CA LEU A 45 18.21 10.26 14.46
C LEU A 45 18.02 10.73 13.01
N VAL A 46 17.73 12.01 12.82
CA VAL A 46 17.59 12.61 11.48
C VAL A 46 18.92 12.55 10.73
N ALA A 47 20.04 12.93 11.36
CA ALA A 47 21.36 12.84 10.72
C ALA A 47 21.70 11.40 10.29
N ALA A 48 21.50 10.43 11.18
CA ALA A 48 21.70 9.01 10.87
C ALA A 48 20.80 8.54 9.72
N PHE A 49 19.53 8.97 9.71
CA PHE A 49 18.58 8.67 8.64
C PHE A 49 19.02 9.25 7.29
N PHE A 50 19.51 10.49 7.26
CA PHE A 50 20.05 11.09 6.03
C PHE A 50 21.26 10.31 5.52
N VAL A 51 22.23 9.98 6.38
CA VAL A 51 23.43 9.21 6.00
C VAL A 51 23.03 7.83 5.46
N ALA A 52 22.15 7.11 6.15
CA ALA A 52 21.68 5.80 5.73
C ALA A 52 20.96 5.85 4.35
N ASN A 53 20.12 6.85 4.13
CA ASN A 53 19.41 7.00 2.84
C ASN A 53 20.33 7.48 1.71
N LEU A 54 21.33 8.32 2.00
CA LEU A 54 22.35 8.70 1.01
C LEU A 54 23.16 7.48 0.57
N PHE A 55 23.50 6.61 1.52
CA PHE A 55 24.14 5.33 1.22
C PHE A 55 23.24 4.44 0.37
N LEU A 56 21.97 4.24 0.77
CA LEU A 56 20.97 3.48 0.02
C LEU A 56 20.77 3.99 -1.42
N PHE A 57 20.70 5.31 -1.61
CA PHE A 57 20.56 5.93 -2.94
C PHE A 57 21.78 5.65 -3.84
N SER A 58 22.96 5.75 -3.24
CA SER A 58 24.27 5.60 -3.89
C SER A 58 24.72 4.14 -4.02
N PHE A 59 24.05 3.21 -3.34
CA PHE A 59 24.40 1.80 -3.21
C PHE A 59 24.68 1.10 -4.55
N GLY A 60 23.92 1.45 -5.59
CA GLY A 60 24.07 0.88 -6.93
C GLY A 60 25.11 1.55 -7.84
N LYS A 61 25.79 2.62 -7.40
CA LYS A 61 26.80 3.34 -8.18
C LYS A 61 28.20 2.74 -8.03
N TRP A 62 28.43 1.86 -7.06
CA TRP A 62 29.76 1.37 -6.69
C TRP A 62 30.05 0.06 -7.45
N PRO A 63 30.96 0.07 -8.45
CA PRO A 63 31.23 -1.11 -9.28
C PRO A 63 31.63 -2.39 -8.53
N PRO A 64 32.48 -2.36 -7.47
CA PRO A 64 32.88 -3.59 -6.79
C PRO A 64 31.73 -4.23 -6.00
N LEU A 65 30.78 -3.44 -5.48
CA LEU A 65 29.62 -3.96 -4.76
C LEU A 65 28.71 -4.79 -5.68
N LYS A 66 28.64 -4.51 -6.99
CA LYS A 66 27.78 -5.26 -7.93
C LYS A 66 28.10 -6.75 -8.01
N LYS A 67 29.36 -7.15 -7.80
CA LYS A 67 29.81 -8.55 -7.87
C LYS A 67 29.58 -9.33 -6.57
N ILE A 68 29.34 -8.65 -5.45
CA ILE A 68 29.21 -9.26 -4.12
C ILE A 68 27.80 -9.84 -3.92
N TRP A 69 26.78 -9.26 -4.57
CA TRP A 69 25.37 -9.62 -4.35
C TRP A 69 24.96 -10.93 -5.03
N THR A 70 25.00 -12.00 -4.24
CA THR A 70 24.46 -13.31 -4.63
C THR A 70 22.98 -13.43 -4.28
N VAL A 71 22.28 -14.35 -4.93
CA VAL A 71 20.88 -14.65 -4.59
C VAL A 71 20.74 -15.15 -3.15
N LYS A 72 21.78 -15.83 -2.62
CA LYS A 72 21.84 -16.30 -1.24
C LYS A 72 21.75 -15.14 -0.24
N LEU A 73 22.48 -14.05 -0.49
CA LEU A 73 22.40 -12.85 0.36
C LEU A 73 21.00 -12.23 0.36
N VAL A 74 20.30 -12.26 -0.78
CA VAL A 74 18.92 -11.78 -0.86
C VAL A 74 18.00 -12.65 -0.01
N TYR A 75 18.11 -13.98 -0.08
CA TYR A 75 17.32 -14.88 0.77
C TYR A 75 17.64 -14.71 2.25
N ILE A 76 18.92 -14.58 2.62
CA ILE A 76 19.34 -14.32 4.01
C ILE A 76 18.70 -13.02 4.51
N LEU A 77 18.72 -11.96 3.71
CA LEU A 77 18.09 -10.69 4.05
C LEU A 77 16.57 -10.86 4.29
N ILE A 78 15.86 -11.55 3.39
CA ILE A 78 14.42 -11.83 3.54
C ILE A 78 14.15 -12.57 4.85
N VAL A 79 14.92 -13.63 5.14
CA VAL A 79 14.76 -14.44 6.35
C VAL A 79 15.01 -13.61 7.60
N CYS A 80 16.10 -12.84 7.64
CA CYS A 80 16.45 -12.00 8.79
C CYS A 80 15.38 -10.95 9.08
N ILE A 81 14.90 -10.23 8.05
CA ILE A 81 13.83 -9.24 8.22
C ILE A 81 12.53 -9.92 8.65
N SER A 82 12.18 -11.07 8.07
CA SER A 82 10.96 -11.79 8.42
C SER A 82 10.98 -12.25 9.88
N ILE A 83 12.10 -12.78 10.37
CA ILE A 83 12.28 -13.14 11.78
C ILE A 83 12.17 -11.90 12.66
N ALA A 84 12.80 -10.78 12.28
CA ALA A 84 12.69 -9.53 13.01
C ALA A 84 11.23 -9.03 13.08
N TYR A 85 10.47 -9.11 11.99
CA TYR A 85 9.05 -8.71 11.98
C TYR A 85 8.17 -9.64 12.79
N ILE A 86 8.42 -10.95 12.75
CA ILE A 86 7.75 -11.91 13.65
C ILE A 86 8.01 -11.51 15.10
N ALA A 87 9.26 -11.20 15.47
CA ALA A 87 9.59 -10.75 16.82
C ALA A 87 8.85 -9.44 17.17
N LEU A 88 8.85 -8.45 16.28
CA LEU A 88 8.16 -7.17 16.48
C LEU A 88 6.64 -7.34 16.69
N CYS A 89 5.99 -8.31 16.04
CA CYS A 89 4.57 -8.62 16.27
C CYS A 89 4.26 -9.08 17.71
N HIS A 90 5.27 -9.43 18.52
CA HIS A 90 5.13 -9.86 19.91
C HIS A 90 5.67 -8.82 20.91
N VAL A 91 6.29 -7.74 20.44
CA VAL A 91 6.80 -6.66 21.31
C VAL A 91 5.63 -5.91 21.94
N MET A 92 4.58 -5.63 21.16
CA MET A 92 3.37 -5.00 21.67
C MET A 92 2.40 -6.06 22.18
N LYS A 93 2.18 -6.08 23.50
CA LYS A 93 1.23 -6.98 24.17
C LYS A 93 -0.05 -6.30 24.66
N ASP A 94 -0.04 -4.96 24.73
CA ASP A 94 -1.13 -4.20 25.34
C ASP A 94 -1.47 -2.95 24.50
N PRO A 95 -2.61 -2.92 23.78
CA PRO A 95 -3.04 -1.78 22.97
C PRO A 95 -3.42 -0.55 23.83
N TYR A 96 -3.81 -0.76 25.10
CA TYR A 96 -4.26 0.30 26.00
C TYR A 96 -3.11 1.21 26.44
N LYS A 97 -1.88 0.68 26.53
CA LYS A 97 -0.69 1.46 26.93
C LYS A 97 -0.23 2.47 25.88
N MET A 98 -0.63 2.31 24.62
CA MET A 98 -0.13 3.12 23.51
C MET A 98 -1.20 4.02 22.87
N ASN A 99 -2.46 3.94 23.31
CA ASN A 99 -3.61 4.59 22.67
C ASN A 99 -3.65 4.30 21.16
N ILE A 100 -3.46 3.02 20.79
CA ILE A 100 -3.52 2.56 19.41
C ILE A 100 -4.64 1.52 19.31
N ASP A 101 -5.63 1.81 18.48
CA ASP A 101 -6.83 1.01 18.31
C ASP A 101 -6.81 0.04 17.12
N ARG A 102 -5.78 0.11 16.28
CA ARG A 102 -5.75 -0.53 14.97
C ARG A 102 -5.86 -2.06 15.02
N TRP A 103 -5.06 -2.72 15.86
CA TRP A 103 -5.14 -4.17 16.01
C TRP A 103 -6.52 -4.54 16.52
N GLN A 104 -6.97 -3.91 17.61
CA GLN A 104 -8.19 -4.34 18.29
C GLN A 104 -9.38 -4.19 17.36
N THR A 105 -9.38 -3.10 16.59
CA THR A 105 -10.41 -2.86 15.58
C THR A 105 -10.47 -3.97 14.54
N LEU A 106 -9.32 -4.46 14.09
CA LEU A 106 -9.27 -5.57 13.13
C LEU A 106 -9.74 -6.89 13.75
N GLU A 107 -9.28 -7.21 14.97
CA GLU A 107 -9.65 -8.46 15.66
C GLU A 107 -11.15 -8.54 15.94
N PHE A 108 -11.75 -7.50 16.56
CA PHE A 108 -13.19 -7.55 16.83
C PHE A 108 -13.99 -7.54 15.52
N SER A 109 -13.54 -6.81 14.49
CA SER A 109 -14.22 -6.77 13.20
C SER A 109 -14.25 -8.15 12.55
N LEU A 110 -13.15 -8.89 12.60
CA LEU A 110 -13.09 -10.26 12.10
C LEU A 110 -13.96 -11.20 12.94
N GLU A 111 -13.86 -11.12 14.27
CA GLU A 111 -14.68 -11.92 15.18
C GLU A 111 -16.18 -11.72 14.92
N TYR A 112 -16.62 -10.46 14.80
CA TYR A 112 -18.02 -10.13 14.58
C TYR A 112 -18.48 -10.53 13.18
N TRP A 113 -17.63 -10.32 12.17
CA TRP A 113 -17.90 -10.76 10.79
C TRP A 113 -18.10 -12.28 10.71
N PHE A 114 -17.25 -13.07 11.36
CA PHE A 114 -17.41 -14.54 11.43
C PHE A 114 -18.65 -14.97 12.23
N LYS A 115 -19.08 -14.17 13.21
CA LYS A 115 -20.32 -14.40 13.96
C LYS A 115 -21.57 -13.89 13.24
N GLY A 116 -21.44 -13.36 12.02
CA GLY A 116 -22.55 -12.78 11.26
C GLY A 116 -23.15 -11.52 11.90
N LYS A 117 -22.36 -10.81 12.72
CA LYS A 117 -22.76 -9.56 13.38
C LYS A 117 -22.36 -8.35 12.54
N TYR A 118 -23.13 -7.28 12.68
CA TYR A 118 -22.79 -5.99 12.08
C TYR A 118 -21.56 -5.40 12.76
N ILE A 119 -20.60 -4.89 11.97
CA ILE A 119 -19.28 -4.45 12.47
C ILE A 119 -19.13 -2.94 12.56
N TYR A 120 -19.99 -2.17 11.86
CA TYR A 120 -19.80 -0.73 11.65
C TYR A 120 -20.44 0.15 12.74
N ASP A 121 -21.21 -0.42 13.65
CA ASP A 121 -21.86 0.26 14.79
C ASP A 121 -21.18 -0.03 16.13
N THR A 122 -20.14 -0.87 16.13
CA THR A 122 -19.43 -1.27 17.35
C THR A 122 -18.18 -0.40 17.53
N PRO A 123 -18.14 0.46 18.57
CA PRO A 123 -16.95 1.24 18.87
C PRO A 123 -15.87 0.38 19.53
N ASN A 124 -14.61 0.68 19.25
CA ASN A 124 -13.48 0.17 20.01
C ASN A 124 -13.32 0.93 21.35
N PHE A 125 -12.29 0.58 22.13
CA PHE A 125 -12.01 1.23 23.41
C PHE A 125 -11.70 2.73 23.32
N MET A 126 -11.31 3.22 22.14
CA MET A 126 -11.08 4.65 21.86
C MET A 126 -12.32 5.35 21.31
N GLY A 127 -13.45 4.65 21.15
CA GLY A 127 -14.68 5.18 20.56
C GLY A 127 -14.70 5.21 19.04
N ASN A 128 -13.66 4.71 18.35
CA ASN A 128 -13.64 4.68 16.89
C ASN A 128 -14.40 3.45 16.35
N LEU A 129 -15.03 3.63 15.20
CA LEU A 129 -15.81 2.60 14.51
C LEU A 129 -14.94 1.81 13.52
N SER A 130 -15.34 0.57 13.24
CA SER A 130 -14.75 -0.20 12.15
C SER A 130 -14.99 0.49 10.81
N SER A 131 -13.98 0.53 9.95
CA SER A 131 -14.09 1.01 8.57
C SER A 131 -13.64 -0.04 7.55
N TYR A 132 -13.46 -1.29 7.97
CA TYR A 132 -12.91 -2.33 7.12
C TYR A 132 -13.85 -2.70 6.00
N LEU A 133 -13.33 -2.73 4.76
CA LEU A 133 -14.04 -3.34 3.65
C LEU A 133 -13.81 -4.85 3.65
N PRO A 134 -14.76 -5.65 3.13
CA PRO A 134 -14.75 -7.10 3.28
C PRO A 134 -13.59 -7.81 2.55
N GLY A 135 -12.99 -7.19 1.52
CA GLY A 135 -11.77 -7.70 0.90
C GLY A 135 -10.57 -7.63 1.86
N GLN A 136 -10.49 -6.60 2.70
CA GLN A 136 -9.45 -6.51 3.74
C GLN A 136 -9.68 -7.53 4.85
N LEU A 137 -10.94 -7.74 5.26
CA LEU A 137 -11.30 -8.79 6.22
C LEU A 137 -10.92 -10.17 5.67
N LEU A 138 -11.21 -10.43 4.40
CA LEU A 138 -10.83 -11.67 3.74
C LEU A 138 -9.31 -11.89 3.75
N LEU A 139 -8.49 -10.88 3.42
CA LEU A 139 -7.03 -11.01 3.49
C LEU A 139 -6.53 -11.24 4.92
N SER A 140 -7.15 -10.59 5.89
CA SER A 140 -6.74 -10.65 7.30
C SER A 140 -7.19 -11.95 7.99
N SER A 141 -8.23 -12.61 7.47
CA SER A 141 -8.81 -13.85 8.03
C SER A 141 -7.78 -14.95 8.24
N VAL A 142 -6.88 -15.14 7.27
CA VAL A 142 -5.83 -16.16 7.33
C VAL A 142 -4.97 -15.98 8.58
N PHE A 143 -4.60 -14.73 8.89
CA PHE A 143 -3.73 -14.39 10.02
C PHE A 143 -4.47 -14.33 11.34
N TYR A 144 -5.77 -14.03 11.32
CA TYR A 144 -6.64 -14.17 12.49
C TYR A 144 -6.71 -15.63 12.96
N PHE A 145 -6.87 -16.59 12.05
CA PHE A 145 -6.84 -18.02 12.41
C PHE A 145 -5.46 -18.53 12.83
N LEU A 146 -4.38 -17.84 12.46
CA LEU A 146 -3.04 -18.10 12.99
C LEU A 146 -2.83 -17.53 14.41
N GLY A 147 -3.83 -16.88 14.99
CA GLY A 147 -3.81 -16.37 16.37
C GLY A 147 -3.16 -15.00 16.54
N ASN A 148 -2.66 -14.36 15.46
CA ASN A 148 -2.11 -13.01 15.54
C ASN A 148 -2.27 -12.28 14.20
N VAL A 149 -3.17 -11.30 14.16
CA VAL A 149 -3.43 -10.48 12.96
C VAL A 149 -2.20 -9.70 12.49
N GLY A 150 -1.21 -9.46 13.36
CA GLY A 150 0.05 -8.81 13.00
C GLY A 150 0.87 -9.58 11.96
N TYR A 151 0.69 -10.90 11.88
CA TYR A 151 1.33 -11.73 10.86
C TYR A 151 0.92 -11.36 9.43
N LEU A 152 -0.18 -10.62 9.24
CA LEU A 152 -0.53 -10.03 7.95
C LEU A 152 0.61 -9.20 7.36
N GLN A 153 1.33 -8.44 8.19
CA GLN A 153 2.46 -7.66 7.71
C GLN A 153 3.65 -8.56 7.35
N VAL A 154 3.92 -9.60 8.12
CA VAL A 154 4.96 -10.57 7.74
C VAL A 154 4.61 -11.23 6.40
N GLY A 155 3.36 -11.65 6.21
CA GLY A 155 2.86 -12.20 4.95
C GLY A 155 2.95 -11.22 3.79
N ALA A 156 2.61 -9.95 4.01
CA ALA A 156 2.74 -8.90 3.00
C ALA A 156 4.21 -8.66 2.62
N PHE A 157 5.14 -8.62 3.58
CA PHE A 157 6.56 -8.51 3.29
C PHE A 157 7.09 -9.68 2.46
N LEU A 158 6.67 -10.89 2.79
CA LEU A 158 7.04 -12.10 2.04
C LEU A 158 6.45 -12.08 0.63
N LEU A 159 5.18 -11.66 0.48
CA LEU A 159 4.53 -11.47 -0.83
C LEU A 159 5.27 -10.44 -1.68
N PHE A 160 5.62 -9.29 -1.09
CA PHE A 160 6.44 -8.27 -1.74
C PHE A 160 7.78 -8.86 -2.18
N SER A 161 8.51 -9.49 -1.26
CA SER A 161 9.83 -10.09 -1.54
C SER A 161 9.75 -11.12 -2.67
N TYR A 162 8.75 -12.00 -2.64
CA TYR A 162 8.53 -12.99 -3.69
C TYR A 162 8.26 -12.35 -5.05
N THR A 163 7.42 -11.31 -5.11
CA THR A 163 7.14 -10.60 -6.37
C THR A 163 8.37 -9.89 -6.93
N ILE A 164 9.19 -9.30 -6.07
CA ILE A 164 10.48 -8.70 -6.46
C ILE A 164 11.43 -9.74 -7.06
N MET A 165 11.49 -10.93 -6.45
CA MET A 165 12.35 -12.01 -6.92
C MET A 165 11.95 -12.49 -8.32
N LEU A 166 10.65 -12.52 -8.61
CA LEU A 166 10.13 -12.92 -9.92
C LEU A 166 10.33 -11.85 -10.98
N GLU A 167 10.10 -10.58 -10.65
CA GLU A 167 10.13 -9.48 -11.63
C GLU A 167 11.55 -9.07 -12.02
N PHE A 168 12.42 -8.85 -11.05
CA PHE A 168 13.75 -8.29 -11.30
C PHE A 168 14.78 -9.40 -11.46
N LYS A 169 15.67 -9.32 -12.44
CA LYS A 169 16.75 -10.33 -12.63
C LYS A 169 18.01 -10.03 -11.80
N SER A 170 18.32 -8.75 -11.59
CA SER A 170 19.53 -8.34 -10.88
C SER A 170 19.39 -8.55 -9.37
N ASN A 171 20.30 -9.32 -8.77
CA ASN A 171 20.33 -9.54 -7.32
C ASN A 171 20.54 -8.26 -6.52
N LEU A 172 21.31 -7.31 -7.05
CA LEU A 172 21.48 -6.00 -6.42
C LEU A 172 20.15 -5.22 -6.38
N VAL A 173 19.37 -5.25 -7.48
CA VAL A 173 18.06 -4.59 -7.53
C VAL A 173 17.08 -5.26 -6.57
N ARG A 174 17.04 -6.60 -6.55
CA ARG A 174 16.24 -7.38 -5.60
C ARG A 174 16.59 -7.04 -4.15
N PHE A 175 17.88 -7.08 -3.82
CA PHE A 175 18.41 -6.73 -2.50
C PHE A 175 18.00 -5.31 -2.11
N THR A 176 18.18 -4.34 -3.00
CA THR A 176 17.82 -2.93 -2.75
C THR A 176 16.33 -2.79 -2.46
N ALA A 177 15.45 -3.42 -3.25
CA ALA A 177 14.01 -3.35 -3.04
C ALA A 177 13.58 -3.93 -1.69
N ILE A 178 14.09 -5.13 -1.36
CA ILE A 178 13.78 -5.84 -0.12
C ILE A 178 14.32 -5.05 1.07
N LEU A 179 15.54 -4.50 0.98
CA LEU A 179 16.11 -3.65 2.02
C LEU A 179 15.28 -2.37 2.20
N MET A 180 14.91 -1.69 1.10
CA MET A 180 14.11 -0.46 1.16
C MET A 180 12.80 -0.65 1.91
N LEU A 181 12.05 -1.73 1.67
CA LEU A 181 10.84 -2.02 2.42
C LEU A 181 11.16 -2.52 3.84
N GLY A 182 12.18 -3.36 3.97
CA GLY A 182 12.62 -3.98 5.23
C GLY A 182 13.12 -3.01 6.30
N VAL A 183 13.65 -1.85 5.90
CA VAL A 183 14.10 -0.80 6.83
C VAL A 183 13.23 0.45 6.76
N SER A 184 12.11 0.39 6.03
CA SER A 184 11.17 1.51 5.96
C SER A 184 10.53 1.72 7.34
N LEU A 185 10.78 2.88 7.93
CA LEU A 185 10.17 3.28 9.21
C LEU A 185 8.65 3.25 9.17
N ALA A 186 8.06 3.61 8.02
CA ALA A 186 6.63 3.53 7.81
C ALA A 186 6.10 2.08 7.84
N TYR A 187 6.84 1.15 7.26
CA TYR A 187 6.45 -0.26 7.26
C TYR A 187 6.71 -0.94 8.61
N ILE A 188 7.83 -0.62 9.26
CA ILE A 188 8.14 -1.07 10.62
C ILE A 188 7.04 -0.62 11.59
N TYR A 189 6.57 0.63 11.46
CA TYR A 189 5.44 1.12 12.26
C TYR A 189 4.19 0.27 12.06
N ASP A 190 3.86 -0.08 10.81
CA ASP A 190 2.69 -0.91 10.51
C ASP A 190 2.82 -2.33 11.12
N VAL A 191 4.02 -2.92 11.07
CA VAL A 191 4.32 -4.22 11.71
C VAL A 191 4.13 -4.15 13.23
N VAL A 192 4.74 -3.15 13.87
CA VAL A 192 4.70 -2.97 15.33
C VAL A 192 3.27 -2.72 15.81
N CYS A 193 2.52 -1.87 15.10
CA CYS A 193 1.14 -1.53 15.45
C CYS A 193 0.11 -2.56 14.99
N LYS A 194 0.55 -3.64 14.30
CA LYS A 194 -0.31 -4.64 13.65
C LYS A 194 -1.40 -3.99 12.78
N SER A 195 -1.02 -2.89 12.12
CA SER A 195 -1.85 -2.14 11.18
C SER A 195 -1.92 -2.91 9.87
N ASP A 196 -3.01 -2.80 9.11
CA ASP A 196 -3.21 -3.48 7.83
C ASP A 196 -2.98 -2.57 6.62
N PHE A 197 -2.73 -1.27 6.85
CA PHE A 197 -2.81 -0.24 5.83
C PHE A 197 -1.88 -0.45 4.62
N ILE A 198 -0.58 -0.68 4.82
CA ILE A 198 0.37 -0.86 3.71
C ILE A 198 0.14 -2.20 2.99
N SER A 199 -0.37 -3.21 3.69
CA SER A 199 -0.57 -4.55 3.13
C SER A 199 -1.54 -4.56 1.93
N SER A 200 -2.59 -3.73 1.96
CA SER A 200 -3.53 -3.60 0.85
C SER A 200 -2.83 -3.13 -0.43
N PHE A 201 -1.91 -2.16 -0.32
CA PHE A 201 -1.16 -1.63 -1.46
C PHE A 201 -0.07 -2.60 -1.93
N ILE A 202 0.53 -3.38 -1.03
CA ILE A 202 1.44 -4.46 -1.40
C ILE A 202 0.69 -5.53 -2.19
N ALA A 203 -0.50 -5.96 -1.75
CA ALA A 203 -1.30 -6.95 -2.45
C ALA A 203 -1.63 -6.51 -3.89
N VAL A 204 -1.90 -5.21 -4.09
CA VAL A 204 -2.19 -4.62 -5.39
C VAL A 204 -0.95 -4.56 -6.28
N ALA A 205 0.18 -4.10 -5.73
CA ALA A 205 1.44 -4.08 -6.45
C ALA A 205 1.87 -5.49 -6.87
N ALA A 206 1.73 -6.47 -5.96
CA ALA A 206 1.97 -7.88 -6.22
C ALA A 206 1.07 -8.40 -7.35
N PHE A 207 -0.24 -8.15 -7.25
CA PHE A 207 -1.20 -8.52 -8.28
C PHE A 207 -0.83 -7.93 -9.64
N MET A 208 -0.49 -6.64 -9.72
CA MET A 208 -0.10 -5.98 -10.96
C MET A 208 1.11 -6.65 -11.61
N LEU A 209 2.15 -6.99 -10.82
CA LEU A 209 3.34 -7.69 -11.32
C LEU A 209 3.01 -9.11 -11.79
N PHE A 210 2.29 -9.89 -10.97
CA PHE A 210 1.90 -11.25 -11.36
C PHE A 210 1.05 -11.26 -12.61
N TRP A 211 0.05 -10.38 -12.68
CA TRP A 211 -0.86 -10.31 -13.81
C TRP A 211 -0.12 -9.86 -15.07
N SER A 212 0.74 -8.84 -14.96
CA SER A 212 1.54 -8.36 -16.09
C SER A 212 2.53 -9.41 -16.59
N SER A 213 3.18 -10.15 -15.70
CA SER A 213 4.14 -11.20 -16.06
C SER A 213 3.47 -12.39 -16.77
N ARG A 214 2.28 -12.80 -16.33
CA ARG A 214 1.56 -13.95 -16.88
C ARG A 214 0.77 -13.62 -18.14
N PHE A 215 0.18 -12.43 -18.21
CA PHE A 215 -0.79 -12.05 -19.23
C PHE A 215 -0.33 -10.88 -20.11
N ARG A 216 0.98 -10.63 -20.22
CA ARG A 216 1.56 -9.45 -20.90
C ARG A 216 0.95 -9.05 -22.24
N GLN A 217 0.56 -10.04 -23.05
CA GLN A 217 -0.01 -9.80 -24.39
C GLN A 217 -1.50 -9.43 -24.35
N ASP A 218 -2.24 -9.97 -23.38
CA ASP A 218 -3.67 -9.74 -23.22
C ASP A 218 -4.08 -9.89 -21.75
N TYR A 219 -4.17 -8.76 -21.04
CA TYR A 219 -4.58 -8.75 -19.63
C TYR A 219 -5.99 -9.31 -19.42
N PHE A 220 -6.85 -9.32 -20.44
CA PHE A 220 -8.20 -9.83 -20.37
C PHE A 220 -8.33 -11.25 -20.92
N GLN A 221 -7.22 -12.01 -21.00
CA GLN A 221 -7.24 -13.41 -21.39
C GLN A 221 -8.09 -14.27 -20.44
N LYS A 222 -8.09 -13.96 -19.13
CA LYS A 222 -8.90 -14.62 -18.10
C LYS A 222 -9.82 -13.59 -17.42
N PRO A 223 -10.87 -13.10 -18.11
CA PRO A 223 -11.64 -11.94 -17.67
C PRO A 223 -12.44 -12.21 -16.39
N ILE A 224 -12.92 -13.44 -16.19
CA ILE A 224 -13.65 -13.83 -14.97
C ILE A 224 -12.73 -13.81 -13.75
N LEU A 225 -11.56 -14.45 -13.85
CA LEU A 225 -10.56 -14.46 -12.77
C LEU A 225 -10.08 -13.04 -12.47
N LEU A 226 -9.87 -12.22 -13.50
CA LEU A 226 -9.52 -10.82 -13.35
C LEU A 226 -10.59 -10.04 -12.58
N GLY A 227 -11.86 -10.22 -12.92
CA GLY A 227 -12.98 -9.56 -12.24
C GLY A 227 -13.08 -9.95 -10.77
N ILE A 228 -12.88 -11.24 -10.45
CA ILE A 228 -12.81 -11.71 -9.05
C ILE A 228 -11.65 -11.06 -8.31
N CYS A 229 -10.43 -11.12 -8.86
CA CYS A 229 -9.24 -10.54 -8.21
C CYS A 229 -9.39 -9.03 -7.97
N VAL A 230 -9.83 -8.29 -9.00
CA VAL A 230 -10.03 -6.84 -8.91
C VAL A 230 -11.17 -6.50 -7.95
N GLY A 231 -12.24 -7.30 -7.92
CA GLY A 231 -13.36 -7.12 -6.98
C GLY A 231 -12.90 -7.24 -5.53
N VAL A 232 -12.12 -8.27 -5.21
CA VAL A 232 -11.51 -8.45 -3.87
C VAL A 232 -10.59 -7.27 -3.54
N LEU A 233 -9.67 -6.90 -4.44
CA LEU A 233 -8.69 -5.84 -4.20
C LEU A 233 -9.33 -4.46 -4.02
N CYS A 234 -10.36 -4.12 -4.80
CA CYS A 234 -11.11 -2.87 -4.63
C CYS A 234 -11.83 -2.79 -3.26
N LEU A 235 -12.11 -3.94 -2.65
CA LEU A 235 -12.70 -4.04 -1.32
C LEU A 235 -11.65 -4.23 -0.22
N THR A 236 -10.37 -3.94 -0.47
CA THR A 236 -9.37 -3.83 0.59
C THR A 236 -9.34 -2.42 1.16
N ARG A 237 -9.15 -1.42 0.30
CA ARG A 237 -9.17 0.01 0.64
C ARG A 237 -9.68 0.82 -0.57
N SER A 238 -10.41 1.90 -0.33
CA SER A 238 -10.93 2.76 -1.40
C SER A 238 -9.85 3.31 -2.35
N VAL A 239 -8.71 3.73 -1.82
CA VAL A 239 -7.63 4.39 -2.59
C VAL A 239 -6.91 3.44 -3.55
N VAL A 240 -6.99 2.13 -3.31
CA VAL A 240 -6.43 1.09 -4.19
C VAL A 240 -7.02 1.15 -5.61
N ILE A 241 -8.19 1.76 -5.79
CA ILE A 241 -8.78 1.93 -7.11
C ILE A 241 -7.88 2.74 -8.07
N ILE A 242 -7.08 3.68 -7.54
CA ILE A 242 -6.20 4.55 -8.34
C ILE A 242 -5.17 3.72 -9.12
N PRO A 243 -4.29 2.93 -8.47
CA PRO A 243 -3.32 2.11 -9.20
C PRO A 243 -3.99 1.09 -10.13
N LEU A 244 -5.16 0.53 -9.75
CA LEU A 244 -5.90 -0.42 -10.60
C LEU A 244 -6.46 0.24 -11.87
N ILE A 245 -6.97 1.48 -11.78
CA ILE A 245 -7.40 2.25 -12.96
C ILE A 245 -6.22 2.47 -13.90
N ILE A 246 -5.08 2.95 -13.38
CA ILE A 246 -3.88 3.21 -14.20
C ILE A 246 -3.42 1.93 -14.91
N PHE A 247 -3.51 0.78 -14.22
CA PHE A 247 -3.07 -0.51 -14.74
C PHE A 247 -4.02 -1.12 -15.79
N LEU A 248 -5.34 -1.08 -15.55
CA LEU A 248 -6.31 -1.88 -16.31
C LEU A 248 -7.17 -1.09 -17.30
N LEU A 249 -7.34 0.22 -17.13
CA LEU A 249 -8.33 0.97 -17.91
C LEU A 249 -8.02 0.99 -19.42
N ARG A 250 -6.76 1.27 -19.81
CA ARG A 250 -6.36 1.23 -21.22
C ARG A 250 -6.51 -0.18 -21.83
N PRO A 251 -5.99 -1.26 -21.20
CA PRO A 251 -6.25 -2.63 -21.66
C PRO A 251 -7.73 -2.99 -21.74
N PHE A 252 -8.55 -2.53 -20.78
CA PHE A 252 -9.99 -2.73 -20.78
C PHE A 252 -10.65 -2.05 -21.98
N TRP A 253 -10.28 -0.80 -22.26
CA TRP A 253 -10.84 -0.04 -23.39
C TRP A 253 -10.63 -0.76 -24.73
N ASN A 254 -9.42 -1.29 -24.93
CA ASN A 254 -9.01 -1.94 -26.18
C ASN A 254 -9.50 -3.39 -26.32
N THR A 255 -10.05 -4.00 -25.27
CA THR A 255 -10.53 -5.39 -25.33
C THR A 255 -11.95 -5.49 -25.91
N GLY A 256 -12.29 -6.65 -26.48
CA GLY A 256 -13.60 -6.91 -27.07
C GLY A 256 -14.74 -6.97 -26.04
N TRP A 257 -15.97 -6.72 -26.48
CA TRP A 257 -17.16 -6.66 -25.62
C TRP A 257 -17.42 -7.93 -24.81
N GLU A 258 -17.16 -9.11 -25.37
CA GLU A 258 -17.34 -10.38 -24.66
C GLU A 258 -16.50 -10.43 -23.37
N LYS A 259 -15.22 -10.06 -23.45
CA LYS A 259 -14.30 -10.02 -22.30
C LYS A 259 -14.70 -8.93 -21.32
N LYS A 260 -15.16 -7.77 -21.80
CA LYS A 260 -15.68 -6.68 -20.96
C LYS A 260 -16.87 -7.13 -20.13
N ILE A 261 -17.84 -7.81 -20.74
CA ILE A 261 -19.04 -8.32 -20.07
C ILE A 261 -18.67 -9.37 -19.03
N LYS A 262 -17.83 -10.36 -19.39
CA LYS A 262 -17.36 -11.40 -18.44
C LYS A 262 -16.63 -10.81 -17.24
N PHE A 263 -15.75 -9.84 -17.48
CA PHE A 263 -15.06 -9.10 -16.41
C PHE A 263 -16.05 -8.31 -15.55
N GLY A 264 -16.91 -7.51 -16.17
CA GLY A 264 -17.88 -6.66 -15.46
C GLY A 264 -18.84 -7.48 -14.58
N PHE A 265 -19.39 -8.57 -15.12
CA PHE A 265 -20.28 -9.47 -14.38
C PHE A 265 -19.57 -10.10 -13.18
N SER A 266 -18.40 -10.71 -13.39
CA SER A 266 -17.64 -11.34 -12.30
C SER A 266 -17.16 -10.36 -11.24
N PHE A 267 -16.75 -9.15 -11.64
CA PHE A 267 -16.41 -8.05 -10.74
C PHE A 267 -17.62 -7.64 -9.88
N LEU A 268 -18.76 -7.33 -10.50
CA LEU A 268 -19.97 -6.91 -9.80
C LEU A 268 -20.52 -8.00 -8.88
N LEU A 269 -20.48 -9.26 -9.32
CA LEU A 269 -20.89 -10.40 -8.50
C LEU A 269 -19.98 -10.53 -7.27
N THR A 270 -18.65 -10.46 -7.45
CA THR A 270 -17.69 -10.55 -6.35
C THR A 270 -17.88 -9.41 -5.35
N VAL A 271 -18.02 -8.18 -5.85
CA VAL A 271 -18.23 -7.00 -5.00
C VAL A 271 -19.54 -7.11 -4.23
N SER A 272 -20.63 -7.48 -4.91
CA SER A 272 -21.95 -7.64 -4.31
C SER A 272 -21.95 -8.72 -3.22
N LEU A 273 -21.37 -9.90 -3.50
CA LEU A 273 -21.29 -10.99 -2.54
C LEU A 273 -20.49 -10.59 -1.30
N LEU A 274 -19.31 -9.99 -1.48
CA LEU A 274 -18.48 -9.57 -0.35
C LEU A 274 -19.14 -8.46 0.46
N LEU A 275 -19.72 -7.44 -0.19
CA LEU A 275 -20.45 -6.38 0.52
C LEU A 275 -21.67 -6.93 1.25
N ALA A 276 -22.39 -7.90 0.67
CA ALA A 276 -23.52 -8.53 1.34
C ALA A 276 -23.11 -9.17 2.69
N THR A 277 -21.92 -9.77 2.79
CA THR A 277 -21.43 -10.37 4.06
C THR A 277 -21.31 -9.37 5.21
N VAL A 278 -21.13 -8.08 4.93
CA VAL A 278 -20.96 -7.03 5.95
C VAL A 278 -22.16 -6.09 6.06
N LEU A 279 -23.00 -6.01 5.01
CA LEU A 279 -24.16 -5.11 4.97
C LEU A 279 -25.47 -5.79 5.37
N LEU A 280 -25.67 -7.07 5.04
CA LEU A 280 -26.89 -7.80 5.41
C LEU A 280 -27.14 -7.93 6.93
N PRO A 281 -26.11 -8.00 7.79
CA PRO A 281 -26.32 -7.99 9.24
C PRO A 281 -26.88 -6.67 9.81
N ALA A 282 -27.01 -5.61 9.00
CA ALA A 282 -27.60 -4.35 9.45
C ALA A 282 -29.07 -4.52 9.84
N LYS A 283 -29.50 -3.85 10.91
CA LYS A 283 -30.88 -3.95 11.43
C LYS A 283 -31.93 -3.45 10.43
N ASN A 284 -31.64 -2.37 9.71
CA ASN A 284 -32.51 -1.75 8.71
C ASN A 284 -31.71 -0.82 7.79
N LEU A 285 -32.37 -0.26 6.77
CA LEU A 285 -31.73 0.64 5.80
C LEU A 285 -31.23 1.95 6.41
N ASP A 286 -31.90 2.48 7.42
CA ASP A 286 -31.48 3.75 8.05
C ASP A 286 -30.23 3.56 8.91
N HIS A 287 -30.13 2.42 9.61
CA HIS A 287 -28.92 2.00 10.29
C HIS A 287 -27.73 1.87 9.33
N LEU A 288 -27.96 1.31 8.14
CA LEU A 288 -26.94 1.18 7.11
C LEU A 288 -26.51 2.54 6.55
N LYS A 289 -27.45 3.48 6.31
CA LYS A 289 -27.11 4.84 5.88
C LYS A 289 -26.21 5.55 6.89
N GLN A 290 -26.49 5.38 8.19
CA GLN A 290 -25.71 5.99 9.27
C GLN A 290 -24.33 5.35 9.43
N TYR A 291 -24.24 4.02 9.34
CA TYR A 291 -23.03 3.26 9.65
C TYR A 291 -22.52 2.47 8.46
N ASN A 292 -22.15 3.12 7.34
CA ASN A 292 -21.63 2.39 6.17
C ASN A 292 -20.09 2.52 6.03
N PRO A 293 -19.41 1.46 5.55
CA PRO A 293 -17.95 1.45 5.39
C PRO A 293 -17.44 2.55 4.46
N LEU A 294 -18.22 2.93 3.45
CA LEU A 294 -17.79 3.93 2.45
C LEU A 294 -17.72 5.33 3.06
N THR A 295 -18.67 5.69 3.93
CA THR A 295 -18.62 6.94 4.70
C THR A 295 -17.51 6.92 5.74
N LEU A 296 -17.29 5.78 6.40
CA LEU A 296 -16.26 5.65 7.43
C LEU A 296 -14.84 5.64 6.84
N GLN A 297 -14.64 5.15 5.61
CA GLN A 297 -13.37 5.26 4.87
C GLN A 297 -13.20 6.60 4.14
N GLY A 298 -14.30 7.20 3.68
CA GLY A 298 -14.33 8.38 2.81
C GLY A 298 -14.24 9.71 3.57
N GLN A 299 -13.18 9.90 4.36
CA GLN A 299 -12.96 11.15 5.12
C GLN A 299 -12.33 12.27 4.27
N SER A 300 -11.92 11.99 3.04
CA SER A 300 -11.35 12.98 2.12
C SER A 300 -12.42 13.71 1.33
N ASN A 301 -12.17 14.97 0.96
CA ASN A 301 -13.02 15.70 0.04
C ASN A 301 -13.36 14.90 -1.23
N LYS A 302 -14.65 14.72 -1.50
CA LYS A 302 -15.14 14.00 -2.68
C LYS A 302 -14.62 14.61 -3.98
N LEU A 303 -14.48 15.94 -4.04
CA LEU A 303 -13.98 16.65 -5.22
C LEU A 303 -12.49 16.39 -5.44
N VAL A 304 -11.69 16.35 -4.37
CA VAL A 304 -10.24 16.04 -4.45
C VAL A 304 -10.05 14.60 -4.92
N MET A 305 -10.80 13.66 -4.38
CA MET A 305 -10.76 12.26 -4.84
C MET A 305 -11.19 12.13 -6.31
N LEU A 306 -12.26 12.82 -6.72
CA LEU A 306 -12.71 12.83 -8.11
C LEU A 306 -11.63 13.37 -9.05
N PHE A 307 -10.96 14.46 -8.68
CA PHE A 307 -9.84 15.02 -9.44
C PHE A 307 -8.74 13.99 -9.65
N PHE A 308 -8.33 13.27 -8.60
CA PHE A 308 -7.29 12.25 -8.73
C PHE A 308 -7.73 10.99 -9.49
N ILE A 309 -9.03 10.64 -9.44
CA ILE A 309 -9.58 9.58 -10.30
C ILE A 309 -9.50 10.00 -11.77
N VAL A 310 -9.87 11.24 -12.11
CA VAL A 310 -9.72 11.77 -13.48
C VAL A 310 -8.26 11.77 -13.89
N LEU A 311 -7.35 12.18 -13.01
CA LEU A 311 -5.91 12.14 -13.27
C LEU A 311 -5.41 10.70 -13.51
N ALA A 312 -5.90 9.72 -12.74
CA ALA A 312 -5.59 8.31 -12.92
C ALA A 312 -6.11 7.76 -14.26
N ILE A 313 -7.32 8.15 -14.66
CA ILE A 313 -7.90 7.82 -15.97
C ILE A 313 -7.00 8.34 -17.08
N ILE A 314 -6.64 9.63 -17.04
CA ILE A 314 -5.74 10.25 -18.02
C ILE A 314 -4.40 9.51 -18.05
N ALA A 315 -3.79 9.30 -16.87
CA ALA A 315 -2.51 8.60 -16.74
C ALA A 315 -2.55 7.17 -17.32
N SER A 316 -3.67 6.44 -17.21
CA SER A 316 -3.82 5.08 -17.76
C SER A 316 -3.58 5.01 -19.27
N PHE A 317 -3.98 6.05 -20.02
CA PHE A 317 -3.81 6.09 -21.48
C PHE A 317 -2.36 6.42 -21.88
N TYR A 318 -1.62 7.11 -21.01
CA TYR A 318 -0.19 7.36 -21.19
C TYR A 318 0.70 6.19 -20.73
N ALA A 319 0.24 5.40 -19.76
CA ALA A 319 0.96 4.26 -19.20
C ALA A 319 0.98 3.07 -20.16
N LYS A 320 1.96 3.02 -21.07
CA LYS A 320 2.10 1.93 -22.05
C LYS A 320 2.86 0.72 -21.52
N LYS A 321 3.66 0.89 -20.45
CA LYS A 321 4.52 -0.15 -19.87
C LYS A 321 4.26 -0.28 -18.38
N ILE A 322 4.50 -1.47 -17.82
CA ILE A 322 4.31 -1.74 -16.40
C ILE A 322 5.11 -0.78 -15.51
N GLU A 323 6.35 -0.46 -15.90
CA GLU A 323 7.20 0.53 -15.22
C GLU A 323 6.50 1.90 -15.07
N THR A 324 5.88 2.42 -16.14
CA THR A 324 5.17 3.70 -16.11
C THR A 324 3.89 3.66 -15.29
N VAL A 325 3.24 2.50 -15.21
CA VAL A 325 2.10 2.30 -14.31
C VAL A 325 2.56 2.50 -12.86
N PHE A 326 3.65 1.83 -12.45
CA PHE A 326 4.22 1.99 -11.11
C PHE A 326 4.64 3.43 -10.80
N TYR A 327 5.22 4.15 -11.76
CA TYR A 327 5.58 5.56 -11.57
C TYR A 327 4.36 6.43 -11.27
N PHE A 328 3.31 6.35 -12.10
CA PHE A 328 2.09 7.12 -11.89
C PHE A 328 1.32 6.66 -10.65
N SER A 329 1.27 5.37 -10.37
CA SER A 329 0.67 4.84 -9.13
C SER A 329 1.35 5.42 -7.88
N ALA A 330 2.68 5.50 -7.87
CA ALA A 330 3.42 6.11 -6.76
C ALA A 330 3.11 7.60 -6.62
N TYR A 331 3.21 8.37 -7.71
CA TYR A 331 3.02 9.82 -7.67
C TYR A 331 1.59 10.22 -7.33
N ILE A 332 0.59 9.62 -8.00
CA ILE A 332 -0.81 9.97 -7.78
C ILE A 332 -1.24 9.55 -6.37
N SER A 333 -0.88 8.35 -5.91
CA SER A 333 -1.22 7.92 -4.54
C SER A 333 -0.55 8.80 -3.49
N PHE A 334 0.70 9.23 -3.71
CA PHE A 334 1.37 10.16 -2.83
C PHE A 334 0.66 11.53 -2.80
N LEU A 335 0.32 12.08 -3.97
CA LEU A 335 -0.36 13.39 -4.06
C LEU A 335 -1.76 13.36 -3.45
N VAL A 336 -2.53 12.29 -3.61
CA VAL A 336 -3.83 12.10 -2.95
C VAL A 336 -3.67 12.24 -1.43
N MET A 337 -2.66 11.58 -0.88
CA MET A 337 -2.41 11.58 0.56
C MET A 337 -1.87 12.91 1.06
N VAL A 338 -1.03 13.60 0.27
CA VAL A 338 -0.60 14.97 0.58
C VAL A 338 -1.79 15.93 0.56
N SER A 339 -2.70 15.83 -0.40
CA SER A 339 -3.89 16.67 -0.46
C SER A 339 -4.82 16.43 0.73
N PHE A 340 -4.99 15.17 1.14
CA PHE A 340 -5.75 14.83 2.34
C PHE A 340 -5.13 15.42 3.61
N LEU A 341 -3.80 15.34 3.74
CA LEU A 341 -3.09 16.01 4.83
C LEU A 341 -3.30 17.52 4.81
N GLY A 342 -3.14 18.14 3.64
CA GLY A 342 -3.33 19.58 3.46
C GLY A 342 -4.73 20.02 3.89
N GLU A 343 -5.77 19.33 3.43
CA GLU A 343 -7.16 19.60 3.82
C GLU A 343 -7.34 19.54 5.34
N GLN A 344 -6.85 18.49 6.00
CA GLN A 344 -6.96 18.36 7.46
C GLN A 344 -6.26 19.52 8.20
N TYR A 345 -5.10 19.96 7.71
CA TYR A 345 -4.41 21.13 8.28
C TYR A 345 -5.17 22.44 8.04
N PHE A 346 -5.79 22.62 6.87
CA PHE A 346 -6.59 23.81 6.57
C PHE A 346 -7.89 23.88 7.37
N THR A 347 -8.58 22.75 7.57
CA THR A 347 -9.88 22.70 8.24
C THR A 347 -9.77 22.71 9.77
N LEU A 348 -8.79 22.01 10.34
CA LEU A 348 -8.66 21.86 11.81
C LEU A 348 -7.62 22.82 12.44
N GLY A 349 -6.93 23.61 11.61
CA GLY A 349 -5.94 24.59 12.04
C GLY A 349 -4.65 23.97 12.62
N VAL A 350 -3.75 24.84 13.09
CA VAL A 350 -2.42 24.45 13.62
C VAL A 350 -2.51 23.63 14.91
N SER A 351 -3.63 23.70 15.66
CA SER A 351 -3.89 22.89 16.87
C SER A 351 -3.88 21.38 16.59
N TYR A 352 -4.14 20.96 15.34
CA TYR A 352 -4.03 19.56 14.91
C TYR A 352 -2.57 19.04 14.90
N GLN A 353 -1.56 19.93 15.00
CA GLN A 353 -0.14 19.55 15.07
C GLN A 353 0.16 18.59 16.22
N ASN A 354 -0.59 18.64 17.34
CA ASN A 354 -0.30 17.79 18.49
C ASN A 354 -0.55 16.29 18.24
N ASN A 355 -1.29 15.91 17.19
CA ASN A 355 -1.64 14.51 16.94
C ASN A 355 -0.99 13.86 15.70
N PHE A 356 -0.51 14.62 14.70
CA PHE A 356 0.11 14.12 13.46
C PHE A 356 -0.61 12.90 12.81
N PHE A 357 -1.89 12.64 13.13
CA PHE A 357 -2.51 11.31 13.07
C PHE A 357 -2.59 10.80 11.63
N SER A 358 -2.82 11.71 10.69
CA SER A 358 -3.04 11.48 9.27
C SER A 358 -1.77 11.22 8.44
N THR A 359 -0.55 11.48 8.95
CA THR A 359 0.70 11.27 8.18
C THR A 359 0.96 9.82 7.79
N THR A 360 0.36 8.89 8.54
CA THR A 360 0.46 7.44 8.28
C THR A 360 -0.08 7.05 6.90
N TYR A 361 -1.03 7.84 6.37
CA TYR A 361 -1.65 7.54 5.08
C TYR A 361 -0.72 7.74 3.88
N LEU A 362 0.32 8.58 4.00
CA LEU A 362 1.33 8.75 2.95
C LEU A 362 2.07 7.45 2.61
N ALA A 363 2.07 6.47 3.52
CA ALA A 363 2.69 5.17 3.29
C ALA A 363 2.03 4.35 2.16
N ALA A 364 0.82 4.73 1.71
CA ALA A 364 0.12 4.07 0.60
C ALA A 364 0.93 3.96 -0.69
N CYS A 365 1.79 4.95 -0.97
CA CYS A 365 2.58 4.98 -2.20
C CYS A 365 3.86 4.12 -2.12
N LEU A 366 4.26 3.63 -0.93
CA LEU A 366 5.56 3.00 -0.72
C LEU A 366 5.82 1.80 -1.63
N PRO A 367 4.92 0.79 -1.75
CA PRO A 367 5.18 -0.37 -2.58
C PRO A 367 5.42 0.03 -4.04
N PHE A 368 4.62 0.97 -4.55
CA PHE A 368 4.73 1.46 -5.92
C PHE A 368 6.01 2.28 -6.13
N SER A 369 6.40 3.11 -5.16
CA SER A 369 7.60 3.93 -5.22
C SER A 369 8.89 3.09 -5.26
N ILE A 370 8.95 2.02 -4.44
CA ILE A 370 10.10 1.12 -4.37
C ILE A 370 10.22 0.30 -5.66
N ILE A 371 9.13 -0.30 -6.12
CA ILE A 371 9.12 -1.07 -7.38
C ILE A 371 9.47 -0.17 -8.57
N GLY A 372 8.86 1.02 -8.64
CA GLY A 372 9.19 2.03 -9.64
C GLY A 372 10.67 2.40 -9.62
N TYR A 373 11.24 2.70 -8.45
CA TYR A 373 12.66 3.01 -8.31
C TYR A 373 13.54 1.87 -8.85
N CYS A 374 13.16 0.62 -8.61
CA CYS A 374 13.88 -0.55 -9.11
C CYS A 374 13.85 -0.68 -10.64
N TYR A 375 12.73 -0.37 -11.31
CA TYR A 375 12.69 -0.28 -12.78
C TYR A 375 13.65 0.77 -13.34
N THR A 376 13.86 1.89 -12.64
CA THR A 376 14.85 2.90 -13.08
C THR A 376 16.29 2.40 -12.99
N LYS A 377 16.57 1.49 -12.05
CA LYS A 377 17.91 0.90 -11.84
C LYS A 377 18.21 -0.26 -12.78
N GLN A 378 17.22 -1.09 -13.12
CA GLN A 378 17.42 -2.27 -13.98
C GLN A 378 17.97 -1.91 -15.37
N LYS A 379 17.48 -0.81 -15.97
CA LYS A 379 17.95 -0.31 -17.28
C LYS A 379 19.33 0.35 -17.27
N ILE A 380 19.94 0.51 -16.09
CA ILE A 380 21.32 1.04 -15.94
C ILE A 380 22.32 -0.12 -15.77
N VAL A 381 21.82 -1.33 -15.53
CA VAL A 381 22.65 -2.52 -15.19
C VAL A 381 22.61 -3.58 -16.29
N GLY A 382 21.58 -3.59 -17.14
CA GLY A 382 21.61 -4.27 -18.44
C GLY A 382 22.06 -3.30 -19.50
#